data_AF-A0A0N4UM70-F1
#
_entry.id   AF-A0A0N4UM70-F1
#
_cell.length_a   1.000
_cell.length_b   1.000
_cell.length_c   1.000
_cell.angle_alpha   90.00
_cell.angle_beta   90.00
_cell.angle_gamma   90.00
#
_symmetry.space_group_name_H-M   'P 1'
#
loop_
_entity.id
_entity.type
_entity.pdbx_description
1 polymer ?
#
loop_
_entity_poly.entity_id
_entity_poly.type
_entity_poly.pdbx_seq_one_letter_code
_entity_poly.pdbx_strand_id
1 'polypeptide(L)'
;MKNFDLPRIGENITFFPMFIDAEQIVEHWYGEHSKYEYETPGWQMGTNYFTQIIWKATEEIGIGRAKIEANLNDRPTDDETNFEQVIVAFYRPAGNNNRNGQFAANIQKPINISDSEK
;
A
#
# COMPACT_ATOMS: atom_id res chain seq x y z
N MET A 1 -9.99 -33.18 -2.80
CA MET A 1 -9.99 -31.78 -2.33
C MET A 1 -8.74 -31.14 -2.89
N LYS A 2 -8.84 -30.25 -3.90
CA LYS A 2 -7.67 -29.49 -4.33
C LYS A 2 -7.36 -28.53 -3.18
N ASN A 3 -6.23 -28.71 -2.51
CA ASN A 3 -5.70 -27.69 -1.62
C ASN A 3 -5.48 -26.47 -2.51
N PHE A 4 -6.41 -25.52 -2.42
CA PHE A 4 -6.17 -24.17 -2.88
C PHE A 4 -5.10 -23.66 -1.92
N ASP A 5 -3.84 -23.93 -2.21
CA ASP A 5 -2.76 -23.03 -1.83
C ASP A 5 -3.14 -21.72 -2.53
N LEU A 6 -4.01 -20.94 -1.89
CA LEU A 6 -4.36 -19.62 -2.35
C LEU A 6 -3.01 -18.93 -2.52
N PRO A 7 -2.64 -18.51 -3.74
CA PRO A 7 -1.44 -17.71 -3.93
C PRO A 7 -1.49 -16.61 -2.88
N ARG A 8 -0.43 -16.47 -2.09
CA ARG A 8 -0.37 -15.46 -1.02
C ARG A 8 -0.85 -14.13 -1.63
N ILE A 9 -1.81 -13.49 -0.98
CA ILE A 9 -2.33 -12.18 -1.34
C ILE A 9 -1.45 -11.13 -0.67
N GLY A 10 -1.12 -10.05 -1.38
CA GLY A 10 -0.45 -8.89 -0.79
C GLY A 10 -1.47 -8.04 -0.05
N GLU A 11 -1.05 -7.33 1.00
CA GLU A 11 -1.96 -6.52 1.81
C GLU A 11 -1.33 -5.17 2.17
N ASN A 12 -2.12 -4.10 2.04
CA ASN A 12 -1.91 -2.85 2.76
C ASN A 12 -3.11 -2.65 3.69
N ILE A 13 -2.87 -2.33 4.96
CA ILE A 13 -3.91 -2.03 5.95
C ILE A 13 -3.52 -0.78 6.74
N THR A 14 -4.43 0.20 6.83
CA THR A 14 -4.13 1.45 7.56
C THR A 14 -5.42 2.04 8.13
N PHE A 15 -5.29 2.67 9.29
CA PHE A 15 -6.34 3.47 9.92
C PHE A 15 -6.18 4.94 9.53
N PHE A 16 -7.25 5.59 9.13
CA PHE A 16 -7.28 7.00 8.79
C PHE A 16 -8.44 7.71 9.50
N PRO A 17 -8.34 9.02 9.75
CA PRO A 17 -9.49 9.84 10.05
C PRO A 17 -10.56 9.73 8.95
N MET A 18 -11.84 9.83 9.30
CA MET A 18 -12.95 9.69 8.35
C MET A 18 -12.95 10.71 7.20
N PHE A 19 -12.37 11.90 7.39
CA PHE A 19 -12.32 12.95 6.37
C PHE A 19 -11.23 12.75 5.31
N ILE A 20 -10.36 11.74 5.47
CA ILE A 20 -9.35 11.38 4.47
C ILE A 20 -10.04 10.60 3.34
N ASP A 21 -9.90 11.06 2.11
CA ASP A 21 -10.47 10.38 0.95
C ASP A 21 -9.53 9.31 0.35
N ALA A 22 -10.02 8.60 -0.68
CA ALA A 22 -9.28 7.53 -1.32
C ALA A 22 -7.98 8.01 -2.01
N GLU A 23 -7.96 9.22 -2.55
CA GLU A 23 -6.77 9.79 -3.19
C GLU A 23 -5.68 10.03 -2.14
N GLN A 24 -6.05 10.67 -1.02
CA GLN A 24 -5.14 10.93 0.08
C GLN A 24 -4.63 9.65 0.75
N ILE A 25 -5.44 8.58 0.82
CA ILE A 25 -5.01 7.25 1.29
C ILE A 25 -3.90 6.69 0.41
N VAL A 26 -4.11 6.71 -0.91
CA VAL A 26 -3.12 6.19 -1.87
C VAL A 26 -1.87 7.07 -1.88
N GLU A 27 -2.03 8.39 -1.78
CA GLU A 27 -0.91 9.33 -1.67
C GLU A 27 -0.08 9.08 -0.39
N HIS A 28 -0.73 8.78 0.73
CA HIS A 28 -0.05 8.40 1.97
C HIS A 28 0.81 7.14 1.79
N TRP A 29 0.25 6.07 1.20
CA TRP A 29 1.02 4.86 0.88
C TRP A 29 2.13 5.14 -0.11
N TYR A 30 1.88 5.97 -1.12
CA TYR A 30 2.86 6.35 -2.12
C TYR A 30 4.01 7.17 -1.52
N GLY A 31 3.75 8.01 -0.52
CA GLY A 31 4.74 8.89 0.12
C GLY A 31 5.99 8.18 0.67
N GLU A 32 5.90 6.88 0.94
CA GLU A 32 7.07 6.06 1.28
C GLU A 32 8.10 5.94 0.14
N HIS A 33 7.75 6.31 -1.10
CA HIS A 33 8.67 6.36 -2.24
C HIS A 33 9.94 7.16 -1.94
N SER A 34 9.83 8.19 -1.09
CA SER A 34 10.94 9.06 -0.68
C SER A 34 12.01 8.32 0.13
N LYS A 35 11.68 7.16 0.70
CA LYS A 35 12.57 6.33 1.51
C LYS A 35 13.15 5.16 0.73
N TYR A 36 12.65 4.87 -0.47
CA TYR A 36 13.09 3.71 -1.25
C TYR A 36 14.33 4.03 -2.10
N GLU A 37 15.42 3.34 -1.83
CA GLU A 37 16.68 3.46 -2.55
C GLU A 37 16.72 2.51 -3.75
N TYR A 38 16.50 3.06 -4.95
CA TYR A 38 16.35 2.27 -6.18
C TYR A 38 17.64 1.58 -6.64
N GLU A 39 18.81 2.06 -6.19
CA GLU A 39 20.10 1.46 -6.51
C GLU A 39 20.39 0.17 -5.73
N THR A 40 19.68 -0.04 -4.61
CA THR A 40 19.81 -1.26 -3.78
C THR A 40 18.46 -1.98 -3.68
N PRO A 41 17.96 -2.54 -4.81
CA PRO A 41 16.63 -3.13 -4.85
C PRO A 41 16.50 -4.29 -3.88
N GLY A 42 15.47 -4.23 -3.04
CA GLY A 42 15.23 -5.21 -2.00
C GLY A 42 14.21 -4.68 -0.99
N TRP A 43 13.90 -5.50 0.01
CA TRP A 43 13.08 -5.04 1.12
C TRP A 43 13.80 -3.92 1.86
N GLN A 44 13.11 -2.79 2.05
CA GLN A 44 13.61 -1.64 2.78
C GLN A 44 12.56 -1.20 3.81
N MET A 45 13.01 -0.88 5.02
CA MET A 45 12.13 -0.54 6.12
C MET A 45 11.32 0.73 5.81
N GLY A 46 10.00 0.69 6.05
CA GLY A 46 9.11 1.83 5.83
C GLY A 46 8.85 2.16 4.36
N THR A 47 8.95 1.15 3.48
CA THR A 47 8.63 1.26 2.04
C THR A 47 7.57 0.26 1.59
N ASN A 48 7.05 -0.58 2.50
CA ASN A 48 6.23 -1.72 2.14
C ASN A 48 4.86 -1.35 1.55
N TYR A 49 4.26 -0.24 1.97
CA TYR A 49 3.00 0.21 1.37
C TYR A 49 3.25 0.67 -0.07
N PHE A 50 4.29 1.49 -0.25
CA PHE A 50 4.71 1.99 -1.56
C PHE A 50 5.12 0.85 -2.52
N THR A 51 6.00 -0.05 -2.09
CA THR A 51 6.49 -1.12 -2.98
C THR A 51 5.37 -2.08 -3.37
N GLN A 52 4.34 -2.23 -2.54
CA GLN A 52 3.17 -3.03 -2.88
C GLN A 52 2.28 -2.37 -3.95
N ILE A 53 2.06 -1.04 -3.89
CA ILE A 53 1.20 -0.33 -4.85
C ILE A 53 1.81 -0.26 -6.26
N ILE A 54 3.15 -0.18 -6.38
CA ILE A 54 3.82 -0.10 -7.68
C ILE A 54 4.38 -1.43 -8.18
N TRP A 55 4.04 -2.54 -7.52
CA TRP A 55 4.58 -3.85 -7.84
C TRP A 55 4.13 -4.33 -9.22
N LYS A 56 5.04 -4.33 -10.21
CA LYS A 56 4.73 -4.61 -11.63
C LYS A 56 3.94 -5.90 -11.89
N ALA A 57 4.25 -6.98 -11.18
CA ALA A 57 3.60 -8.28 -11.40
C ALA A 57 2.25 -8.40 -10.68
N THR A 58 1.79 -7.40 -9.93
CA THR A 58 0.44 -7.36 -9.39
C THR A 58 -0.53 -6.99 -10.52
N GLU A 59 -1.61 -7.77 -10.67
CA GLU A 59 -2.57 -7.60 -11.77
C GLU A 59 -3.98 -7.23 -11.28
N GLU A 60 -4.36 -7.72 -10.10
CA GLU A 60 -5.67 -7.51 -9.50
C GLU A 60 -5.51 -6.79 -8.15
N ILE A 61 -6.39 -5.81 -7.92
CA ILE A 61 -6.52 -5.10 -6.64
C ILE A 61 -7.97 -5.10 -6.19
N GLY A 62 -8.20 -5.35 -4.90
CA GLY A 62 -9.49 -5.17 -4.25
C GLY A 62 -9.32 -4.33 -2.99
N ILE A 63 -10.14 -3.31 -2.81
CA ILE A 63 -10.06 -2.39 -1.66
C ILE A 63 -11.38 -2.40 -0.90
N GLY A 64 -11.29 -2.57 0.42
CA GLY A 64 -12.40 -2.46 1.35
C GLY A 64 -12.16 -1.30 2.33
N ARG A 65 -13.27 -0.64 2.71
CA ARG A 65 -13.30 0.39 3.75
C ARG A 65 -14.34 0.00 4.79
N ALA A 66 -14.00 0.12 6.07
CA ALA A 66 -14.97 0.05 7.15
C ALA A 66 -14.84 1.26 8.08
N LYS A 67 -15.99 1.85 8.43
CA LYS A 67 -16.10 2.88 9.47
C LYS A 67 -16.02 2.20 10.83
N ILE A 68 -15.18 2.71 11.72
CA ILE A 68 -15.01 2.21 13.08
C ILE A 68 -15.25 3.34 14.07
N GLU A 69 -15.82 3.02 15.23
CA GLU A 69 -15.81 3.95 16.36
C GLU A 69 -14.35 4.12 16.83
N ALA A 70 -13.87 5.35 16.86
CA ALA A 70 -12.62 5.67 17.50
C ALA A 70 -12.80 5.48 19.01
N ASN A 71 -11.86 4.79 19.66
CA ASN A 71 -11.84 4.68 21.13
C ASN A 71 -11.49 6.04 21.73
N LEU A 72 -12.47 6.95 21.81
CA LEU A 72 -12.29 8.28 22.38
C LEU A 72 -13.03 8.33 23.70
N ASN A 73 -12.36 7.91 24.78
CA ASN A 73 -12.88 8.12 26.14
C ASN A 73 -13.11 9.62 26.46
N ASP A 74 -12.59 10.54 25.64
CA ASP A 74 -12.51 11.97 25.96
C ASP A 74 -13.10 12.92 24.90
N ARG A 75 -14.01 12.49 23.99
CA ARG A 75 -14.61 13.39 22.97
C ARG A 75 -16.15 13.31 22.91
N PRO A 76 -16.87 14.45 22.73
CA PRO A 76 -18.35 14.45 22.68
C PRO A 76 -18.90 13.56 21.57
N THR A 77 -19.89 12.73 21.90
CA THR A 77 -20.42 11.57 21.16
C THR A 77 -20.99 11.83 19.76
N ASP A 78 -21.25 13.08 19.42
CA ASP A 78 -22.01 13.54 18.26
C ASP A 78 -21.17 14.25 17.19
N ASP A 79 -19.85 14.22 17.32
CA ASP A 79 -18.92 14.73 16.31
C ASP A 79 -18.49 13.60 15.33
N GLU A 80 -18.49 13.86 14.02
CA GLU A 80 -17.95 12.91 13.01
C GLU A 80 -16.49 12.54 13.28
N THR A 81 -15.79 13.33 14.09
CA THR A 81 -14.44 13.04 14.57
C THR A 81 -14.34 11.86 15.54
N ASN A 82 -15.47 11.29 15.99
CA ASN A 82 -15.52 10.06 16.79
C ASN A 82 -15.36 8.79 15.97
N PHE A 83 -15.22 8.91 14.65
CA PHE A 83 -15.06 7.77 13.79
C PHE A 83 -13.75 7.84 13.04
N GLU A 84 -13.14 6.67 12.91
CA GLU A 84 -12.03 6.41 12.01
C GLU A 84 -12.52 5.51 10.87
N GLN A 85 -11.68 5.30 9.89
CA GLN A 85 -11.86 4.28 8.87
C GLN A 85 -10.64 3.36 8.85
N VAL A 86 -10.89 2.06 8.71
CA VAL A 86 -9.86 1.10 8.31
C VAL A 86 -9.98 0.87 6.82
N ILE A 87 -8.85 0.96 6.14
CA ILE A 87 -8.72 0.66 4.72
C ILE A 87 -7.87 -0.60 4.59
N VAL A 88 -8.38 -1.57 3.83
CA VAL A 88 -7.66 -2.81 3.50
C VAL A 88 -7.60 -2.90 1.98
N ALA A 89 -6.40 -3.03 1.42
CA ALA A 89 -6.17 -3.32 0.02
C ALA A 89 -5.49 -4.66 -0.14
N PHE A 90 -6.07 -5.52 -0.99
CA PHE A 90 -5.53 -6.82 -1.36
C PHE A 90 -5.01 -6.81 -2.79
N TYR A 91 -3.86 -7.45 -3.01
CA TYR A 91 -3.12 -7.44 -4.26
C TYR A 91 -2.83 -8.87 -4.73
N ARG A 92 -3.12 -9.17 -6.00
CA ARG A 92 -2.86 -10.49 -6.60
C ARG A 92 -2.18 -10.39 -7.97
N PRO A 93 -1.12 -11.15 -8.24
CA PRO A 93 -0.21 -11.81 -7.28
C PRO A 93 0.27 -10.87 -6.17
N ALA A 94 0.63 -11.43 -4.99
CA ALA A 94 1.22 -10.59 -3.93
C ALA A 94 2.49 -9.90 -4.42
N GLY A 95 2.60 -8.63 -4.05
CA GLY A 95 3.86 -7.91 -4.12
C GLY A 95 4.77 -8.25 -2.94
N ASN A 96 5.83 -7.47 -2.78
CA ASN A 96 6.77 -7.56 -1.66
C ASN A 96 7.26 -9.01 -1.43
N ASN A 97 7.57 -9.70 -2.52
CA ASN A 97 8.16 -11.02 -2.48
C ASN A 97 9.68 -10.89 -2.26
N ASN A 98 10.18 -11.44 -1.16
CA ASN A 98 11.61 -11.38 -0.80
C ASN A 98 12.48 -12.42 -1.52
N ARG A 99 11.95 -13.16 -2.52
CA ARG A 99 12.78 -14.01 -3.38
C ARG A 99 13.78 -13.15 -4.14
N ASN A 100 14.98 -13.71 -4.36
CA ASN A 100 16.07 -13.02 -5.03
C ASN A 100 15.63 -12.42 -6.38
N GLY A 101 16.02 -11.17 -6.65
CA GLY A 101 15.73 -10.45 -7.88
C GLY A 101 14.28 -9.95 -8.05
N GLN A 102 13.35 -10.31 -7.16
CA GLN A 102 11.95 -9.90 -7.34
C GLN A 102 11.75 -8.38 -7.22
N PHE A 103 12.42 -7.72 -6.29
CA PHE A 103 12.34 -6.26 -6.16
C PHE A 103 12.84 -5.56 -7.41
N ALA A 104 14.02 -5.95 -7.92
CA ALA A 104 14.58 -5.41 -9.15
C ALA A 104 13.68 -5.64 -10.38
N ALA A 105 12.96 -6.77 -10.43
CA ALA A 105 12.05 -7.09 -11.52
C ALA A 105 10.72 -6.32 -11.45
N ASN A 106 10.30 -5.88 -10.26
CA ASN A 106 8.96 -5.34 -10.03
C ASN A 106 8.91 -3.84 -9.72
N ILE A 107 10.00 -3.27 -9.19
CA ILE A 107 10.07 -1.84 -8.85
C ILE A 107 10.96 -1.17 -9.88
N GLN A 108 10.33 -0.38 -10.73
CA GLN A 108 11.01 0.39 -11.76
C GLN A 108 11.53 1.70 -11.17
N LYS A 109 12.70 2.12 -11.64
CA LYS A 109 13.23 3.45 -11.31
C LYS A 109 12.29 4.52 -11.90
N PRO A 110 12.16 5.68 -11.25
CA PRO A 110 11.50 6.82 -11.85
C PRO A 110 12.15 7.17 -13.19
N ILE A 111 11.34 7.50 -14.19
CA ILE A 111 11.83 7.97 -15.48
C ILE A 111 12.18 9.45 -15.31
N ASN A 112 13.45 9.81 -15.47
CA ASN A 112 13.80 11.21 -15.68
C ASN A 112 13.34 11.57 -17.10
N ILE A 113 12.44 12.55 -17.22
CA ILE A 113 11.93 12.99 -18.52
C ILE A 113 13.09 13.41 -19.45
N SER A 114 14.16 13.99 -18.90
CA SER A 114 15.39 14.33 -19.65
C SER A 114 16.11 13.13 -20.28
N ASP A 115 15.95 11.93 -19.74
CA ASP A 115 16.57 10.71 -20.25
C ASP A 115 15.70 10.05 -21.35
N SER A 116 14.41 10.40 -21.42
CA SER A 116 13.47 9.87 -22.43
C SER A 116 13.52 10.61 -23.77
N GLU A 117 14.14 11.80 -23.82
CA GLU A 117 14.22 12.66 -25.01
C GLU A 117 15.52 12.48 -25.83
N LYS A 118 16.36 11.49 -25.52
CA LYS A 118 17.58 11.15 -26.29
C LYS A 118 17.35 9.94 -27.19
#